data_AF-A0A934S6Y4-F1
#
_entry.id   AF-A0A934S6Y4-F1
#
_cell.length_a   1.000
_cell.length_b   1.000
_cell.length_c   1.000
_cell.angle_alpha   90.00
_cell.angle_beta   90.00
_cell.angle_gamma   90.00
#
_symmetry.space_group_name_H-M   'P 1'
#
loop_
_entity.id
_entity.type
_entity.pdbx_description
1 polymer ?
#
loop_
_entity_poly.entity_id
_entity_poly.type
_entity_poly.pdbx_seq_one_letter_code
_entity_poly.pdbx_strand_id
1 'polypeptide(L)'
;MYFVTREKSNSAMKTLSIERHNRKDPRYEGILSDTLVGNPNGEALRRIIYYDPSDEKIYNYLTNEMQLPAWAIALGYKHRWDIEKVFDQFKNKMAETKSWASSHTAKEAQA
;
A
#
# COMPACT_ATOMS: atom_id res chain seq x y z
N MET A 1 14.23 -3.54 -9.05
CA MET A 1 13.54 -3.81 -7.77
C MET A 1 12.59 -2.65 -7.52
N TYR A 2 11.31 -2.91 -7.28
CA TYR A 2 10.30 -1.89 -7.00
C TYR A 2 9.84 -1.95 -5.55
N PHE A 3 9.48 -0.81 -4.96
CA PHE A 3 8.91 -0.76 -3.61
C PHE A 3 7.72 0.19 -3.53
N VAL A 4 6.84 -0.05 -2.56
CA VAL A 4 5.77 0.87 -2.17
C VAL A 4 5.76 0.94 -0.64
N THR A 5 5.81 2.14 -0.08
CA THR A 5 5.84 2.34 1.37
C THR A 5 4.96 3.52 1.78
N ARG A 6 4.57 3.58 3.05
CA ARG A 6 3.89 4.76 3.60
C ARG A 6 4.89 5.85 3.93
N GLU A 7 4.56 7.07 3.55
CA GLU A 7 5.30 8.25 3.96
C GLU A 7 5.07 8.55 5.44
N LYS A 8 6.16 8.86 6.16
CA LYS A 8 6.11 9.33 7.54
C LYS A 8 5.83 10.82 7.60
N SER A 9 5.19 11.27 8.68
CA SER A 9 4.87 12.70 8.90
C SER A 9 6.10 13.60 8.94
N ASN A 10 7.27 13.08 9.32
CA ASN A 10 8.54 13.81 9.36
C ASN A 10 9.34 13.75 8.03
N SER A 11 8.71 13.34 6.93
CA SER A 11 9.33 13.32 5.60
C SER A 11 9.66 14.74 5.13
N ALA A 12 10.90 14.97 4.69
CA ALA A 12 11.36 16.26 4.15
C ALA A 12 11.18 16.38 2.62
N MET A 13 10.51 15.42 1.98
CA MET A 13 10.40 15.36 0.52
C MET A 13 9.55 16.50 -0.04
N LYS A 14 10.11 17.22 -1.00
CA LYS A 14 9.45 18.34 -1.69
C LYS A 14 8.85 17.89 -3.01
N THR A 15 7.71 18.46 -3.37
CA THR A 15 7.08 18.22 -4.68
C THR A 15 7.91 18.83 -5.79
N LEU A 16 8.25 18.03 -6.79
CA LEU A 16 9.07 18.40 -7.95
C LEU A 16 8.25 18.58 -9.23
N SER A 17 7.07 17.95 -9.33
CA SER A 17 6.24 17.99 -10.54
C SER A 17 4.77 18.30 -10.25
N ILE A 18 4.05 18.68 -11.31
CA ILE A 18 2.58 18.74 -11.31
C ILE A 18 1.96 17.33 -11.36
N GLU A 19 0.64 17.26 -11.16
CA GLU A 19 -0.12 16.01 -11.16
C GLU A 19 0.03 15.22 -12.47
N ARG A 20 0.26 13.91 -12.35
CA ARG A 20 0.51 12.99 -13.48
C ARG A 20 -0.74 12.31 -14.02
N HIS A 21 -1.91 12.50 -13.41
CA HIS A 21 -3.09 11.72 -13.75
C HIS A 21 -4.26 12.58 -14.25
N ASN A 22 -5.05 11.99 -15.15
CA ASN A 22 -6.27 12.58 -15.67
C ASN A 22 -7.46 12.19 -14.78
N ARG A 23 -8.02 13.17 -14.07
CA ARG A 23 -9.14 12.98 -13.11
C ARG A 23 -10.47 12.52 -13.74
N LYS A 24 -10.54 12.33 -15.06
CA LYS A 24 -11.77 11.92 -15.77
C LYS A 24 -12.08 10.43 -15.68
N ASP A 25 -11.11 9.60 -15.30
CA ASP A 25 -11.30 8.15 -15.19
C ASP A 25 -11.86 7.78 -13.80
N PRO A 26 -13.02 7.11 -13.70
CA PRO A 26 -13.63 6.75 -12.42
C PRO A 26 -12.75 5.86 -11.55
N ARG A 27 -11.78 5.12 -12.12
CA ARG A 27 -10.84 4.29 -11.34
C ARG A 27 -9.88 5.10 -10.48
N TYR A 28 -9.76 6.40 -10.72
CA TYR A 28 -8.99 7.33 -9.89
C TYR A 28 -9.79 7.89 -8.72
N GLU A 29 -11.02 7.40 -8.49
CA GLU A 29 -11.76 7.74 -7.29
C GLU A 29 -10.92 7.47 -6.02
N GLY A 30 -10.87 8.46 -5.14
CA GLY A 30 -10.02 8.44 -3.95
C GLY A 30 -8.56 8.86 -4.19
N ILE A 31 -8.03 8.87 -5.42
CA ILE A 31 -6.70 9.42 -5.70
C ILE A 31 -6.78 10.95 -5.68
N LEU A 32 -6.20 11.55 -4.64
CA LEU A 32 -6.17 13.00 -4.45
C LEU A 32 -5.00 13.64 -5.18
N SER A 33 -3.87 12.94 -5.29
CA SER A 33 -2.68 13.47 -5.96
C SER A 33 -1.73 12.36 -6.42
N ASP A 34 -1.00 12.61 -7.50
CA ASP A 34 0.05 11.74 -8.04
C ASP A 34 1.17 12.63 -8.60
N THR A 35 2.26 12.76 -7.86
CA THR A 35 3.34 13.72 -8.14
C THR A 35 4.72 13.11 -7.94
N LEU A 36 5.74 13.68 -8.58
CA LEU A 36 7.12 13.37 -8.23
C LEU A 36 7.56 14.22 -7.05
N VAL A 37 8.28 13.59 -6.13
CA VAL A 37 8.82 14.21 -4.92
C VAL A 37 10.28 13.82 -4.77
N GLY A 38 11.07 14.67 -4.13
CA GLY A 38 12.47 14.37 -3.88
C GLY A 38 13.11 15.38 -2.94
N ASN A 39 14.34 15.05 -2.54
CA ASN A 39 15.23 15.97 -1.86
C ASN A 39 16.28 16.49 -2.86
N PRO A 40 16.87 17.67 -2.63
CA PRO A 40 17.88 18.25 -3.52
C PRO A 40 19.03 17.32 -3.88
N ASN A 41 19.38 16.37 -2.98
CA ASN A 41 20.50 15.45 -3.13
C ASN A 41 20.06 13.98 -3.32
N GLY A 42 18.76 13.72 -3.47
CA GLY A 42 18.20 12.37 -3.54
C GLY A 42 17.53 12.07 -4.87
N GLU A 43 17.34 10.78 -5.16
CA GLU A 43 16.54 10.35 -6.32
C GLU A 43 15.08 10.77 -6.16
N ALA A 44 14.45 11.11 -7.29
CA ALA A 44 13.02 11.43 -7.32
C ALA A 44 12.21 10.14 -7.12
N LEU A 45 11.28 10.20 -6.18
CA LEU A 45 10.26 9.19 -5.95
C LEU A 45 8.91 9.71 -6.42
N ARG A 46 7.95 8.80 -6.56
CA ARG A 46 6.55 9.14 -6.82
C ARG A 46 5.79 9.12 -5.50
N ARG A 47 5.05 10.20 -5.23
CA ARG A 47 4.11 10.32 -4.12
C ARG A 47 2.68 10.20 -4.64
N ILE A 48 1.93 9.26 -4.07
CA ILE A 48 0.50 9.08 -4.33
C ILE A 48 -0.25 9.39 -3.04
N ILE A 49 -1.19 10.32 -3.11
CA ILE A 49 -2.09 10.66 -2.00
C ILE A 49 -3.44 10.02 -2.30
N TYR A 50 -3.88 9.12 -1.43
CA TYR A 50 -5.11 8.35 -1.57
C TYR A 50 -6.00 8.55 -0.35
N TYR A 51 -7.27 8.89 -0.57
CA TYR A 51 -8.31 8.87 0.45
C TYR A 51 -9.03 7.53 0.41
N ASP A 52 -8.98 6.80 1.53
CA ASP A 52 -9.74 5.56 1.67
C ASP A 52 -11.11 5.84 2.31
N PRO A 53 -12.23 5.66 1.59
CA PRO A 53 -13.56 5.88 2.15
C PRO A 53 -13.92 4.87 3.24
N SER A 54 -13.31 3.68 3.28
CA SER A 54 -13.64 2.69 4.33
C SER A 54 -13.05 3.04 5.69
N ASP A 55 -11.90 3.73 5.70
CA ASP A 55 -11.19 4.12 6.92
C ASP A 55 -11.35 5.61 7.24
N GLU A 56 -11.98 6.37 6.34
CA GLU A 56 -12.09 7.84 6.35
C GLU A 56 -10.72 8.54 6.53
N LYS A 57 -9.67 7.98 5.92
CA LYS A 57 -8.27 8.42 6.14
C LYS A 57 -7.53 8.67 4.84
N ILE A 58 -6.59 9.60 4.90
CA ILE A 58 -5.66 9.90 3.83
C ILE A 58 -4.36 9.11 4.06
N TYR A 59 -3.92 8.43 3.00
CA TYR A 59 -2.68 7.68 2.93
C TYR A 59 -1.75 8.30 1.90
N ASN A 60 -0.51 8.54 2.31
CA ASN A 60 0.57 9.00 1.45
C ASN A 60 1.50 7.82 1.17
N TYR A 61 1.62 7.43 -0.10
CA TYR A 61 2.48 6.35 -0.55
C TYR A 61 3.68 6.90 -1.32
N LEU A 62 4.84 6.27 -1.13
CA LEU A 62 6.07 6.54 -1.85
C LEU A 62 6.51 5.30 -2.61
N THR A 63 6.92 5.49 -3.85
CA THR A 63 7.36 4.40 -4.73
C THR A 63 8.37 4.87 -5.78
N ASN A 64 9.21 3.96 -6.25
CA ASN A 64 10.03 4.14 -7.45
C ASN A 64 9.34 3.61 -8.73
N GLU A 65 8.10 3.10 -8.64
CA GLU A 65 7.31 2.64 -9.78
C GLU A 65 6.60 3.81 -10.48
N MET A 66 6.93 4.01 -11.76
CA MET A 66 6.51 5.15 -12.56
C MET A 66 5.53 4.79 -13.68
N GLN A 67 5.39 3.50 -14.00
CA GLN A 67 4.59 2.99 -15.12
C GLN A 67 3.17 2.61 -14.68
N LEU A 68 3.04 1.98 -13.51
CA LEU A 68 1.73 1.58 -13.02
C LEU A 68 0.83 2.80 -12.72
N PRO A 69 -0.48 2.73 -12.96
CA PRO A 69 -1.37 3.82 -12.60
C PRO A 69 -1.49 3.93 -11.06
N ALA A 70 -1.72 5.15 -10.56
CA ALA A 70 -1.73 5.42 -9.13
C ALA A 70 -2.76 4.58 -8.35
N TRP A 71 -3.93 4.37 -8.94
CA TRP A 71 -4.98 3.53 -8.35
C TRP A 71 -4.55 2.08 -8.14
N ALA A 72 -3.74 1.51 -9.05
CA ALA A 72 -3.27 0.13 -8.92
C ALA A 72 -2.27 -0.02 -7.77
N ILE A 73 -1.42 1.00 -7.58
CA ILE A 73 -0.47 1.05 -6.47
C ILE A 73 -1.21 1.18 -5.13
N ALA A 74 -2.20 2.09 -5.04
CA ALA A 74 -3.01 2.25 -3.85
C ALA A 74 -3.79 0.97 -3.50
N LEU A 75 -4.43 0.34 -4.50
CA LEU A 75 -5.15 -0.92 -4.34
C LEU A 75 -4.23 -2.06 -3.89
N GLY A 76 -3.05 -2.19 -4.49
CA GLY A 76 -2.06 -3.18 -4.10
C GLY A 76 -1.62 -3.03 -2.64
N TYR A 77 -1.42 -1.79 -2.17
CA TYR A 77 -1.10 -1.53 -0.77
C TYR A 77 -2.26 -1.84 0.17
N LYS A 78 -3.50 -1.59 -0.26
CA LYS A 78 -4.72 -1.94 0.50
C LYS A 78 -4.83 -3.45 0.69
N HIS A 79 -4.70 -4.23 -0.38
CA HIS A 79 -4.71 -5.70 -0.30
C HIS A 79 -3.62 -6.26 0.60
N ARG A 80 -2.42 -5.67 0.58
CA ARG A 80 -1.34 -6.03 1.51
C ARG A 80 -1.78 -5.86 2.96
N TRP A 81 -2.48 -4.78 3.29
CA TRP A 81 -2.98 -4.53 4.65
C TRP A 81 -4.12 -5.47 5.04
N ASP A 82 -5.01 -5.80 4.10
CA ASP A 82 -6.08 -6.78 4.34
C ASP A 82 -5.50 -8.17 4.67
N ILE A 83 -4.45 -8.59 3.96
CA ILE A 83 -3.72 -9.82 4.26
C ILE A 83 -3.10 -9.77 5.66
N GLU A 84 -2.49 -8.65 6.06
CA GLU A 84 -1.95 -8.47 7.41
C GLU A 84 -3.04 -8.63 8.49
N LYS A 85 -4.23 -8.05 8.27
CA LYS A 85 -5.37 -8.21 9.19
C LYS A 85 -5.81 -9.66 9.27
N VAL A 86 -5.91 -10.38 8.15
CA VAL A 86 -6.29 -11.79 8.17
C VAL A 86 -5.32 -12.59 9.05
N PHE A 87 -4.01 -12.44 8.85
CA PHE A 87 -3.02 -13.12 9.69
C PHE A 87 -3.09 -12.72 11.16
N ASP A 88 -3.37 -11.45 11.47
CA ASP A 88 -3.60 -11.00 12.84
C ASP A 88 -4.81 -11.70 13.48
N GLN A 89 -5.92 -11.83 12.75
CA GLN A 89 -7.10 -12.54 13.24
C GLN A 89 -6.82 -14.03 13.49
N PHE A 90 -6.10 -14.71 12.59
CA PHE A 90 -5.69 -16.10 12.80
C PHE A 90 -4.86 -16.26 14.08
N LYS A 91 -3.88 -15.39 14.30
CA LYS A 91 -3.04 -15.45 15.50
C LYS A 91 -3.80 -15.16 16.79
N ASN A 92 -4.60 -14.08 16.79
CA ASN A 92 -5.21 -13.59 18.02
C ASN A 92 -6.51 -14.32 18.38
N LYS A 93 -7.34 -14.67 17.39
CA LYS A 93 -8.65 -15.30 17.64
C LYS A 93 -8.60 -16.81 17.57
N MET A 94 -7.75 -17.37 16.71
CA MET A 94 -7.64 -18.84 16.55
C MET A 94 -6.44 -19.41 17.33
N ALA A 95 -5.61 -18.57 17.96
CA ALA A 95 -4.37 -18.98 18.64
C ALA A 95 -3.36 -19.71 17.71
N GLU A 96 -3.54 -19.59 16.39
CA GLU A 96 -2.69 -20.22 15.39
C GLU A 96 -1.46 -19.33 15.14
N THR A 97 -0.45 -19.52 15.99
CA THR A 97 0.80 -18.75 15.97
C THR A 97 1.82 -19.27 14.96
N LYS A 98 1.61 -20.48 14.44
CA LYS A 98 2.51 -21.13 13.48
C LYS A 98 1.87 -21.12 12.09
N SER A 99 2.71 -20.98 11.07
CA SER A 99 2.27 -21.05 9.68
C SER A 99 2.03 -22.48 9.18
N TRP A 100 2.33 -23.49 10.00
CA TRP A 100 2.05 -24.90 9.73
C TRP A 100 1.39 -25.54 10.94
N ALA A 101 0.36 -26.33 10.69
CA ALA A 101 -0.31 -27.10 11.72
C ALA A 101 0.43 -28.42 11.96
N SER A 102 0.63 -28.79 13.22
CA SER A 102 1.37 -30.01 13.60
C SER A 102 0.50 -31.14 14.14
N SER A 103 -0.81 -30.92 14.29
CA SER A 103 -1.75 -31.94 14.76
C SER A 103 -1.93 -33.04 13.72
N HIS A 104 -2.33 -34.23 14.17
CA HIS A 104 -2.57 -35.36 13.27
C HIS A 104 -3.66 -35.06 12.25
N THR A 105 -4.81 -34.54 12.71
CA THR A 105 -5.93 -34.11 11.87
C THR A 105 -5.53 -33.07 10.83
N ALA A 106 -4.64 -32.13 11.18
CA ALA A 106 -4.20 -31.13 10.23
C ALA A 106 -3.23 -31.68 9.18
N LYS A 107 -2.42 -32.67 9.53
CA LYS A 107 -1.57 -33.40 8.57
C LYS A 107 -2.41 -34.26 7.62
N GLU A 108 -3.50 -34.84 8.10
CA GLU A 108 -4.47 -35.58 7.26
C GLU A 108 -5.22 -34.65 6.30
N ALA A 109 -5.58 -33.44 6.74
CA ALA A 109 -6.27 -32.45 5.90
C ALA A 109 -5.37 -31.77 4.85
N GLN A 110 -4.04 -31.88 4.96
CA GLN A 110 -3.07 -31.37 3.98
C GLN A 110 -2.76 -32.36 2.84
N ALA A 111 -3.29 -33.58 2.90
CA ALA A 111 -3.12 -34.62 1.88
C ALA A 111 -4.19 -34.49 0.77
#